data_AF-A0A439KQ19-F1
#
_entry.id   AF-A0A439KQ19-F1
#
_cell.length_a   1.000
_cell.length_b   1.000
_cell.length_c   1.000
_cell.angle_alpha   90.00
_cell.angle_beta   90.00
_cell.angle_gamma   90.00
#
_symmetry.space_group_name_H-M   'P 1'
#
loop_
_entity.id
_entity.type
_entity.pdbx_description
1 polymer ?
#
loop_
_entity_poly.entity_id
_entity_poly.type
_entity_poly.pdbx_seq_one_letter_code
_entity_poly.pdbx_strand_id
1 'polypeptide(L)'
;MNDNWLRGFGKAVTTIDRTFSAWLELPLWTRLASGVALIVALDAVRMAWPERNFVSGFFQSYLAIVLYYAGFLSAMGAGIWSGVRAADRSGRNWLGWCAGLLCAVVVYAFFEGVIDEMPGVKWRVEAMRDSNCHTDWDGRANPVVCD
;
A
#
# COMPACT_ATOMS: atom_id res chain seq x y z
N MET A 1 -6.50 -25.46 34.81
CA MET A 1 -5.94 -25.03 33.51
C MET A 1 -6.07 -26.22 32.57
N ASN A 2 -6.70 -26.06 31.40
CA ASN A 2 -7.14 -27.18 30.57
C ASN A 2 -6.04 -27.60 29.58
N ASP A 3 -5.54 -28.83 29.65
CA ASP A 3 -4.43 -29.35 28.83
C ASP A 3 -4.67 -29.24 27.31
N ASN A 4 -5.93 -29.14 26.90
CA ASN A 4 -6.33 -28.92 25.52
C ASN A 4 -5.85 -27.57 24.97
N TRP A 5 -5.71 -26.54 25.82
CA TRP A 5 -5.27 -25.21 25.42
C TRP A 5 -3.78 -25.20 25.08
N LEU A 6 -2.95 -25.88 25.89
CA LEU A 6 -1.50 -26.01 25.64
C LEU A 6 -1.20 -26.82 24.38
N ARG A 7 -1.97 -27.89 24.11
CA ARG A 7 -1.84 -28.68 22.86
C ARG A 7 -2.26 -27.88 21.63
N GLY A 8 -3.32 -27.07 21.73
CA GLY A 8 -3.76 -26.18 20.65
C GLY A 8 -2.72 -25.11 20.33
N PHE A 9 -2.16 -24.47 21.36
CA PHE A 9 -1.12 -23.47 21.23
C PHE A 9 0.15 -24.05 20.58
N GLY A 10 0.60 -25.23 21.01
CA GLY A 10 1.76 -25.91 20.41
C GLY A 10 1.57 -26.25 18.91
N LYS A 11 0.35 -26.63 18.50
CA LYS A 11 0.04 -26.83 17.07
C LYS A 11 0.06 -25.53 16.27
N ALA A 12 -0.44 -24.44 16.84
CA ALA A 12 -0.43 -23.13 16.18
C ALA A 12 1.00 -22.63 15.97
N VAL A 13 1.84 -22.69 17.01
CA VAL A 13 3.24 -22.24 16.94
C VAL A 13 4.04 -23.03 15.89
N THR A 14 3.92 -24.35 15.87
CA THR A 14 4.62 -25.19 14.89
C THR A 14 4.14 -24.97 13.45
N THR A 15 2.86 -24.65 13.26
CA THR A 15 2.31 -24.31 11.94
C THR A 15 2.83 -22.95 11.45
N ILE A 16 2.87 -21.95 12.35
CA ILE A 16 3.43 -20.63 12.04
C ILE A 16 4.91 -20.75 11.67
N ASP A 17 5.69 -21.47 12.48
CA ASP A 17 7.13 -21.65 12.26
C ASP A 17 7.44 -22.30 10.91
N ARG A 18 6.68 -23.35 10.55
CA ARG A 18 6.82 -24.01 9.26
C ARG A 18 6.47 -23.08 8.08
N THR A 19 5.41 -22.30 8.22
CA THR A 19 4.96 -21.37 7.17
C THR A 19 5.95 -20.22 7.00
N PHE A 20 6.47 -19.69 8.11
CA PHE A 20 7.46 -18.63 8.11
C PHE A 20 8.79 -19.10 7.53
N SER A 21 9.25 -20.31 7.89
CA SER A 21 10.45 -20.91 7.32
C SER A 21 10.32 -21.11 5.80
N ALA A 22 9.19 -21.66 5.35
CA ALA A 22 8.91 -21.79 3.91
C ALA A 22 8.85 -20.45 3.19
N TRP A 23 8.35 -19.40 3.85
CA TRP A 23 8.33 -18.03 3.31
C TRP A 23 9.74 -17.43 3.18
N LEU A 24 10.64 -17.75 4.11
CA LEU A 24 12.03 -17.29 4.06
C LEU A 24 12.84 -17.92 2.92
N GLU A 25 12.47 -19.14 2.49
CA GLU A 25 13.09 -19.87 1.37
C GLU A 25 12.69 -19.32 -0.01
N LEU A 26 11.68 -18.45 -0.09
CA LEU A 26 11.27 -17.83 -1.34
C LEU A 26 12.33 -16.87 -1.89
N PRO A 27 12.39 -16.66 -3.22
CA PRO A 27 13.21 -15.60 -3.81
C PRO A 27 12.95 -14.26 -3.15
N LEU A 28 13.99 -13.44 -3.01
CA LEU A 28 13.93 -12.15 -2.30
C LEU A 28 12.75 -11.28 -2.74
N TRP A 29 12.51 -11.19 -4.06
CA TRP A 29 11.40 -10.43 -4.63
C TRP A 29 10.03 -10.96 -4.22
N THR A 30 9.83 -12.27 -4.25
CA THR A 30 8.57 -12.90 -3.85
C THR A 30 8.32 -12.70 -2.35
N ARG A 31 9.37 -12.80 -1.55
CA ARG A 31 9.31 -12.54 -0.10
C ARG A 31 8.91 -11.10 0.19
N LEU A 32 9.53 -10.14 -0.48
CA LEU A 32 9.18 -8.71 -0.34
C LEU A 32 7.75 -8.45 -0.80
N ALA A 33 7.37 -8.95 -1.98
CA ALA A 33 6.03 -8.74 -2.54
C ALA A 33 4.93 -9.33 -1.64
N SER A 34 5.12 -10.55 -1.13
CA SER A 34 4.16 -11.19 -0.23
C SER A 34 4.12 -10.53 1.15
N GLY A 35 5.25 -10.04 1.67
CA GLY A 35 5.28 -9.25 2.91
C GLY A 35 4.52 -7.94 2.79
N VAL A 36 4.74 -7.19 1.70
CA VAL A 36 3.99 -5.97 1.39
C VAL A 36 2.50 -6.29 1.21
N ALA A 37 2.17 -7.34 0.46
CA ALA A 37 0.78 -7.75 0.25
C ALA A 37 0.07 -8.08 1.58
N LEU A 38 0.77 -8.71 2.52
CA LEU A 38 0.23 -8.99 3.86
C LEU A 38 -0.02 -7.71 4.65
N ILE A 39 0.93 -6.77 4.65
CA ILE A 39 0.78 -5.48 5.34
C ILE A 39 -0.43 -4.71 4.76
N VAL A 40 -0.53 -4.65 3.43
CA VAL A 40 -1.66 -4.00 2.75
C VAL A 40 -2.99 -4.70 3.06
N ALA A 41 -3.00 -6.03 3.13
CA ALA A 41 -4.19 -6.78 3.51
C ALA A 41 -4.63 -6.49 4.95
N LEU A 42 -3.68 -6.42 5.89
CA LEU A 42 -3.98 -6.09 7.29
C LEU A 42 -4.57 -4.67 7.44
N ASP A 43 -4.02 -3.72 6.70
CA ASP A 43 -4.53 -2.34 6.72
C ASP A 43 -5.93 -2.25 6.06
N ALA A 44 -6.14 -2.97 4.95
CA ALA A 44 -7.46 -3.09 4.33
C ALA A 44 -8.50 -3.74 5.27
N VAL A 45 -8.12 -4.76 6.04
CA VAL A 45 -9.00 -5.36 7.08
C VAL A 45 -9.36 -4.32 8.13
N ARG A 46 -8.38 -3.54 8.61
CA ARG A 46 -8.61 -2.48 9.59
C ARG A 46 -9.62 -1.45 9.06
N MET A 47 -9.46 -1.00 7.82
CA MET A 47 -10.36 -0.02 7.19
C MET A 47 -11.77 -0.57 6.95
N ALA A 48 -11.90 -1.87 6.62
CA ALA A 48 -13.17 -2.51 6.30
C ALA A 48 -13.96 -2.99 7.54
N TRP A 49 -13.31 -3.10 8.70
CA TRP A 49 -13.91 -3.60 9.95
C TRP A 49 -15.21 -2.89 10.38
N PRO A 50 -15.33 -1.54 10.30
CA PRO A 50 -16.57 -0.86 10.68
C PRO A 50 -17.67 -0.92 9.62
N GLU A 51 -17.41 -1.46 8.43
CA GLU A 51 -18.38 -1.43 7.33
C GLU A 51 -19.44 -2.53 7.43
N ARG A 52 -20.69 -2.19 7.05
CA ARG A 52 -21.79 -3.15 7.00
C ARG A 52 -21.52 -4.34 6.05
N ASN A 53 -20.80 -4.09 4.95
CA ASN A 53 -20.44 -5.08 3.94
C ASN A 53 -18.93 -5.31 3.92
N PHE A 54 -18.42 -6.03 4.93
CA PHE A 54 -16.98 -6.26 5.13
C PHE A 54 -16.22 -6.71 3.88
N VAL A 55 -16.75 -7.69 3.13
CA VAL A 55 -16.05 -8.25 1.96
C VAL A 55 -15.85 -7.20 0.86
N SER A 56 -16.90 -6.44 0.56
CA SER A 56 -16.81 -5.35 -0.44
C SER A 56 -15.88 -4.24 0.05
N GLY A 57 -15.97 -3.86 1.33
CA GLY A 57 -15.11 -2.86 1.95
C GLY A 57 -13.64 -3.27 1.91
N PHE A 58 -13.35 -4.54 2.20
CA PHE A 58 -11.99 -5.09 2.17
C PHE A 58 -11.37 -4.97 0.78
N PHE A 59 -12.05 -5.42 -0.27
CA PHE A 59 -11.50 -5.34 -1.64
C PHE A 59 -11.35 -3.90 -2.12
N GLN A 60 -12.29 -3.02 -1.79
CA GLN A 60 -12.19 -1.60 -2.16
C GLN A 60 -11.02 -0.92 -1.43
N SER A 61 -10.84 -1.16 -0.13
CA SER A 61 -9.72 -0.64 0.66
C SER A 61 -8.38 -1.22 0.20
N TYR A 62 -8.33 -2.53 -0.07
CA TYR A 62 -7.13 -3.19 -0.60
C TYR A 62 -6.70 -2.58 -1.94
N LEU A 63 -7.64 -2.46 -2.88
CA LEU A 63 -7.36 -1.84 -4.18
C LEU A 63 -6.96 -0.38 -4.04
N ALA A 64 -7.61 0.39 -3.17
CA ALA A 64 -7.26 1.78 -2.91
C ALA A 64 -5.81 1.91 -2.44
N ILE A 65 -5.40 1.12 -1.44
CA ILE A 65 -4.03 1.15 -0.89
C ILE A 65 -3.02 0.76 -1.98
N VAL A 66 -3.29 -0.33 -2.71
CA VAL A 66 -2.41 -0.79 -3.79
C VAL A 66 -2.26 0.29 -4.86
N LEU A 67 -3.36 0.85 -5.36
CA LEU A 67 -3.34 1.86 -6.42
C LEU A 67 -2.65 3.15 -5.97
N TYR A 68 -2.89 3.57 -4.73
CA TYR A 68 -2.28 4.78 -4.18
C TYR A 68 -0.75 4.66 -4.11
N TYR A 69 -0.24 3.61 -3.46
CA TYR A 69 1.20 3.42 -3.32
C TYR A 69 1.87 2.99 -4.63
N ALA A 70 1.22 2.14 -5.44
CA ALA A 70 1.76 1.73 -6.74
C ALA A 70 1.81 2.91 -7.70
N GLY A 71 0.79 3.77 -7.72
CA GLY A 71 0.77 4.99 -8.53
C GLY A 71 1.92 5.93 -8.15
N PHE A 72 2.11 6.18 -6.86
CA PHE A 72 3.21 7.01 -6.37
C PHE A 72 4.61 6.43 -6.74
N LEU A 73 4.86 5.17 -6.41
CA LEU A 73 6.15 4.52 -6.66
C LEU A 73 6.45 4.38 -8.16
N SER A 74 5.44 4.06 -8.97
CA SER A 74 5.61 3.95 -10.42
C SER A 74 5.85 5.31 -11.06
N ALA A 75 5.17 6.38 -10.63
CA ALA A 75 5.41 7.74 -11.11
C ALA A 75 6.85 8.19 -10.81
N MET A 76 7.33 7.96 -9.57
CA MET A 76 8.72 8.25 -9.21
C MET A 76 9.72 7.42 -10.02
N GLY A 77 9.50 6.11 -10.10
CA GLY A 77 10.40 5.20 -10.83
C GLY A 77 10.47 5.53 -12.32
N ALA A 78 9.33 5.79 -12.96
CA ALA A 78 9.25 6.18 -14.36
C ALA A 78 9.89 7.55 -14.60
N GLY A 79 9.68 8.53 -13.70
CA GLY A 79 10.30 9.84 -13.78
C GLY A 79 11.82 9.76 -13.67
N ILE A 80 12.36 9.02 -12.69
CA ILE A 80 13.81 8.84 -12.53
C ILE A 80 14.39 8.13 -13.76
N TRP A 81 13.77 7.02 -14.19
CA TRP A 81 14.27 6.24 -15.33
C TRP A 81 14.28 7.06 -16.62
N SER A 82 13.18 7.74 -16.94
CA SER A 82 13.08 8.59 -18.14
C SER A 82 14.03 9.79 -18.08
N GLY A 83 14.17 10.43 -16.92
CA GLY A 83 15.05 11.57 -16.71
C GLY A 83 16.53 11.21 -16.87
N VAL A 84 16.98 10.13 -16.23
CA VAL A 84 18.35 9.60 -16.40
C VAL A 84 18.60 9.25 -17.87
N ARG A 85 17.66 8.54 -18.50
CA ARG A 85 17.81 8.15 -19.91
C ARG A 85 17.88 9.35 -20.86
N ALA A 86 17.13 10.42 -20.58
CA ALA A 86 17.15 11.65 -21.37
C ALA A 86 18.42 12.48 -21.14
N ALA A 87 18.92 12.55 -19.90
CA ALA A 87 20.19 13.18 -19.59
C ALA A 87 21.35 12.48 -20.32
N ASP A 88 21.41 11.14 -20.25
CA ASP A 88 22.45 10.34 -20.90
C ASP A 88 22.50 10.51 -22.41
N ARG A 89 21.32 10.62 -23.06
CA ARG A 89 21.24 10.78 -24.52
C ARG A 89 21.53 12.19 -25.00
N SER A 90 21.14 13.21 -24.23
CA SER A 90 21.24 14.60 -24.66
C SER A 90 22.52 15.30 -24.19
N GLY A 91 23.22 14.72 -23.20
CA GLY A 91 24.36 15.34 -22.53
C GLY A 91 24.01 16.59 -21.72
N ARG A 92 22.72 16.87 -21.53
CA ARG A 92 22.21 18.08 -20.86
C ARG A 92 21.32 17.71 -19.67
N ASN A 93 21.78 18.00 -18.47
CA ASN A 93 21.07 17.64 -17.22
C ASN A 93 19.66 18.25 -17.13
N TRP A 94 19.46 19.47 -17.63
CA TRP A 94 18.15 20.13 -17.58
C TRP A 94 17.08 19.40 -18.41
N LEU A 95 17.46 18.79 -19.55
CA LEU A 95 16.55 17.98 -20.35
C LEU A 95 16.13 16.71 -19.62
N GLY A 96 17.04 16.12 -18.84
CA GLY A 96 16.73 15.01 -17.96
C GLY A 96 15.69 15.37 -16.90
N TRP A 97 15.84 16.52 -16.24
CA TRP A 97 14.85 17.03 -15.28
C TRP A 97 13.48 17.25 -15.92
N CYS A 98 13.42 17.94 -17.08
CA CYS A 98 12.16 18.17 -17.78
C CYS A 98 11.48 16.86 -18.19
N ALA A 99 12.24 15.91 -18.77
CA ALA A 99 11.70 14.63 -19.18
C ALA A 99 11.20 13.79 -18.00
N GLY A 100 11.97 13.77 -16.90
CA GLY A 100 11.62 13.02 -15.70
C GLY A 100 10.37 13.55 -15.00
N LEU A 101 10.28 14.88 -14.83
CA LEU A 101 9.10 15.52 -14.25
C LEU A 101 7.87 15.32 -15.13
N LEU A 102 8.01 15.49 -16.44
CA LEU A 102 6.90 15.28 -17.38
C LEU A 102 6.41 13.83 -17.32
N CYS A 103 7.31 12.86 -17.32
CA CYS A 103 6.95 11.44 -17.26
C CYS A 103 6.28 11.09 -15.93
N ALA A 104 6.79 11.59 -14.80
CA ALA A 104 6.17 11.39 -13.49
C ALA A 104 4.73 11.93 -13.45
N VAL A 105 4.50 13.14 -13.97
CA VAL A 105 3.15 13.75 -14.05
C VAL A 105 2.21 12.92 -14.93
N VAL A 106 2.68 12.47 -16.09
CA VAL A 106 1.86 11.64 -17.01
C VAL A 106 1.47 10.31 -16.37
N VAL A 107 2.41 9.64 -15.71
CA VAL A 107 2.14 8.37 -15.02
C VAL A 107 1.17 8.61 -13.86
N TYR A 108 1.39 9.64 -13.05
CA TYR A 108 0.49 9.97 -11.95
C TYR A 108 -0.92 10.27 -12.45
N ALA A 109 -1.07 11.10 -13.48
CA ALA A 109 -2.37 11.43 -14.07
C ALA A 109 -3.09 10.20 -14.65
N PHE A 110 -2.35 9.24 -15.21
CA PHE A 110 -2.92 7.96 -15.64
C PHE A 110 -3.53 7.18 -14.47
N PHE A 111 -2.80 7.08 -13.33
CA PHE A 111 -3.33 6.41 -12.14
C PHE A 111 -4.55 7.12 -11.56
N GLU A 112 -4.57 8.45 -11.56
CA GLU A 112 -5.75 9.24 -11.17
C GLU A 112 -6.97 8.89 -12.01
N GLY A 113 -6.80 8.84 -13.34
CA GLY A 113 -7.88 8.44 -14.25
C GLY A 113 -8.39 7.02 -13.96
N VAL A 114 -7.49 6.08 -13.65
CA VAL A 114 -7.88 4.71 -13.25
C VAL A 114 -8.65 4.69 -11.93
N ILE A 115 -8.23 5.50 -10.95
CA ILE A 115 -8.87 5.59 -9.63
C ILE A 115 -10.27 6.24 -9.74
N ASP A 116 -10.40 7.27 -10.57
CA ASP A 116 -11.66 8.00 -10.78
C ASP A 116 -12.76 7.13 -11.38
N GLU A 117 -12.41 6.18 -12.24
CA GLU A 117 -13.35 5.24 -12.88
C GLU A 117 -13.77 4.09 -11.95
N MET A 118 -13.11 3.90 -10.79
CA MET A 118 -13.39 2.79 -9.87
C MET A 118 -14.37 3.19 -8.75
N PRO A 119 -15.63 2.70 -8.78
CA PRO A 119 -16.62 3.05 -7.76
C PRO A 119 -16.21 2.51 -6.39
N GLY A 120 -16.27 3.38 -5.38
CA GLY A 120 -15.90 3.05 -4.00
C GLY A 120 -14.39 3.11 -3.73
N VAL A 121 -13.52 3.11 -4.73
CA VAL A 121 -12.06 3.24 -4.52
C VAL A 121 -11.69 4.71 -4.38
N LYS A 122 -12.24 5.59 -5.23
CA LYS A 122 -11.95 7.03 -5.26
C LYS A 122 -11.98 7.70 -3.88
N TRP A 123 -13.11 7.63 -3.18
CA TRP A 123 -13.26 8.31 -1.88
C TRP A 123 -12.28 7.79 -0.81
N ARG A 124 -11.87 6.51 -0.90
CA ARG A 124 -10.87 5.93 0.01
C ARG A 124 -9.48 6.48 -0.29
N VAL A 125 -9.15 6.65 -1.57
CA VAL A 125 -7.90 7.30 -1.97
C VAL A 125 -7.89 8.76 -1.54
N GLU A 126 -9.00 9.47 -1.70
CA GLU A 126 -9.15 10.85 -1.21
C GLU A 126 -8.96 10.91 0.31
N ALA A 127 -9.58 10.01 1.07
CA ALA A 127 -9.40 9.92 2.52
C ALA A 127 -7.95 9.62 2.96
N MET A 128 -7.17 8.89 2.14
CA MET A 128 -5.74 8.66 2.40
C MET A 128 -4.87 9.88 2.07
N ARG A 129 -5.34 10.77 1.18
CA ARG A 129 -4.66 12.03 0.83
C ARG A 129 -5.00 13.16 1.79
N ASP A 130 -6.19 13.10 2.37
CA ASP A 130 -6.67 14.11 3.29
C ASP A 130 -5.87 14.04 4.60
N SER A 131 -4.85 14.90 4.70
CA SER A 131 -3.99 15.03 5.88
C SER A 131 -4.65 15.79 7.03
N ASN A 132 -5.88 16.27 6.85
CA ASN A 132 -6.58 17.06 7.88
C ASN A 132 -7.01 16.19 9.06
N CYS A 133 -7.09 14.88 8.90
CA CYS A 133 -7.32 13.94 9.98
C CYS A 133 -5.99 13.45 10.58
N HIS A 134 -5.69 13.85 11.82
CA HIS A 134 -4.55 13.39 12.57
C HIS A 134 -4.99 12.67 13.86
N THR A 135 -4.21 11.68 14.28
CA THR A 135 -4.39 11.06 15.59
C THR A 135 -3.77 11.97 16.65
N ASP A 136 -4.60 12.70 17.39
CA ASP A 136 -4.17 13.41 18.59
C ASP A 136 -4.22 12.45 19.79
N TRP A 137 -3.09 12.31 20.48
CA TRP A 137 -2.98 11.45 21.66
C TRP A 137 -3.30 12.26 22.91
N ASP A 138 -4.56 12.68 23.06
CA ASP A 138 -5.06 13.51 24.17
C ASP A 138 -5.33 12.72 25.48
N GLY A 139 -4.97 11.43 25.52
CA GLY A 139 -5.23 10.53 26.65
C GLY A 139 -6.63 9.88 26.63
N ARG A 140 -7.46 10.13 25.62
CA ARG A 140 -8.68 9.37 25.35
C ARG A 140 -8.38 8.23 24.39
N ALA A 141 -9.12 7.12 24.51
CA ALA A 141 -8.81 5.84 23.86
C ALA A 141 -9.05 5.79 22.33
N ASN A 142 -8.96 6.93 21.62
CA ASN A 142 -8.89 7.14 20.16
C ASN A 142 -9.87 8.24 19.66
N PRO A 143 -9.49 9.53 19.66
CA PRO A 143 -10.12 10.52 18.79
C PRO A 143 -9.21 10.76 17.57
N VAL A 144 -9.63 10.28 16.40
CA VAL A 144 -9.12 10.84 15.15
C VAL A 144 -9.70 12.24 15.06
N VAL A 145 -8.85 13.28 15.13
CA VAL A 145 -9.26 14.68 15.02
C VAL A 145 -9.09 15.09 13.58
N CYS A 146 -10.17 15.53 12.95
CA CYS A 146 -10.14 16.09 11.59
C CYS A 146 -10.36 17.60 11.70
N ASP A 147 -9.41 18.38 11.19
CA ASP A 147 -9.47 19.86 11.13
C ASP A 147 -10.44 20.37 10.05
#